data_AF-X1JS95-F1
#
_entry.id   AF-X1JS95-F1
#
_cell.length_a   1.000
_cell.length_b   1.000
_cell.length_c   1.000
_cell.angle_alpha   90.00
_cell.angle_beta   90.00
_cell.angle_gamma   90.00
#
_symmetry.space_group_name_H-M   'P 1'
#
loop_
_entity.id
_entity.type
_entity.pdbx_description
1 polymer ?
#
loop_
_entity_poly.entity_id
_entity_poly.type
_entity_poly.pdbx_seq_one_letter_code
_entity_poly.pdbx_strand_id
1 'polypeptide(L)' 'MTIEEYKFGSITINGKTYEYDVEVRWTGEVLKWWRGESHVVDVEDVKRAIEQNPE' A
#
# COMPACT_ATOMS: atom_id res chain seq x y z
N MET A 1 -3.17 -12.43 4.71
CA MET A 1 -2.25 -11.87 3.70
C MET A 1 -0.83 -12.02 4.23
N THR A 2 0.11 -12.38 3.38
CA THR A 2 1.51 -12.55 3.76
C THR A 2 2.36 -11.65 2.90
N ILE A 3 3.30 -10.92 3.51
CA ILE A 3 4.39 -10.24 2.81
C ILE A 3 5.54 -11.23 2.80
N GLU A 4 5.88 -11.78 1.64
CA GLU A 4 6.92 -12.80 1.52
C GLU A 4 8.33 -12.23 1.44
N GLU A 5 8.50 -11.10 0.73
CA GLU A 5 9.80 -10.47 0.52
C GLU A 5 9.65 -8.95 0.44
N TYR A 6 10.63 -8.24 0.99
CA TYR A 6 10.78 -6.79 0.82
C TYR A 6 12.24 -6.44 0.55
N LYS A 7 12.47 -5.62 -0.48
CA LYS A 7 13.76 -5.02 -0.82
C LYS A 7 13.55 -3.63 -1.42
N PHE A 8 14.64 -2.86 -1.54
CA PHE A 8 14.54 -1.53 -2.12
C PHE A 8 13.90 -1.57 -3.51
N GLY A 9 12.77 -0.87 -3.67
CA GLY A 9 12.00 -0.81 -4.92
C GLY A 9 11.16 -2.04 -5.25
N SER A 10 11.03 -3.03 -4.35
CA SER A 10 10.25 -4.24 -4.64
C SER A 10 9.66 -4.89 -3.38
N ILE A 11 8.40 -5.32 -3.48
CA ILE A 11 7.69 -6.06 -2.43
C ILE A 11 6.90 -7.22 -3.05
N THR A 12 6.94 -8.39 -2.42
CA THR A 12 6.13 -9.56 -2.81
C THR A 12 5.07 -9.81 -1.75
N ILE A 13 3.80 -9.84 -2.18
CA ILE A 13 2.63 -10.03 -1.33
C ILE A 13 1.73 -11.10 -1.95
N ASN A 14 1.39 -12.13 -1.18
CA ASN A 14 0.64 -13.30 -1.64
C ASN A 14 1.20 -13.89 -2.95
N GLY A 15 2.52 -13.93 -3.09
CA GLY A 15 3.22 -14.46 -4.28
C GLY A 15 3.24 -13.53 -5.50
N LYS A 16 2.70 -12.30 -5.40
CA LYS A 16 2.78 -11.29 -6.46
C LYS A 16 3.77 -10.19 -6.11
N THR A 17 4.68 -9.90 -7.03
CA THR A 17 5.68 -8.84 -6.87
C THR A 17 5.19 -7.50 -7.43
N TYR A 18 5.45 -6.44 -6.68
CA TYR A 18 5.16 -5.06 -7.00
C TYR A 18 6.47 -4.27 -6.98
N GLU A 19 6.72 -3.47 -8.01
CA GLU A 19 7.92 -2.64 -8.16
C GLU A 19 7.60 -1.13 -8.05
N TYR A 20 6.56 -0.84 -7.27
CA TYR A 20 6.06 0.49 -6.98
C TYR A 20 5.42 0.50 -5.60
N ASP A 21 5.19 1.69 -5.04
CA ASP A 21 4.55 1.86 -3.75
C ASP A 21 3.12 1.30 -3.76
N VAL A 22 2.74 0.54 -2.73
CA VAL A 22 1.44 -0.14 -2.64
C VAL A 22 0.65 0.26 -1.40
N GLU A 23 -0.67 0.37 -1.55
CA GLU A 23 -1.63 0.39 -0.45
C GLU A 23 -2.02 -1.06 -0.14
N VAL A 24 -1.82 -1.51 1.09
CA VAL A 24 -2.08 -2.89 1.49
C VAL A 24 -3.19 -2.90 2.53
N ARG A 25 -4.33 -3.53 2.23
CA ARG A 25 -5.52 -3.54 3.09
C ARG A 25 -5.69 -4.89 3.80
N TRP A 26 -6.23 -4.85 5.02
CA TRP A 26 -6.53 -6.06 5.82
C TRP A 26 -7.58 -6.96 5.15
N THR A 27 -8.41 -6.39 4.26
CA THR A 27 -9.36 -7.11 3.41
C THR A 27 -8.67 -8.00 2.36
N GLY A 28 -7.35 -7.91 2.21
CA GLY A 28 -6.56 -8.64 1.23
C GLY A 28 -6.36 -7.90 -0.09
N GLU A 29 -6.93 -6.71 -0.25
CA GLU A 29 -6.74 -5.86 -1.42
C GLU A 29 -5.35 -5.21 -1.41
N VAL A 30 -4.68 -5.19 -2.57
CA VAL A 30 -3.42 -4.47 -2.79
C VAL A 30 -3.62 -3.50 -3.96
N LEU A 31 -3.58 -2.21 -3.66
CA LEU A 31 -3.70 -1.15 -4.66
C LEU A 31 -2.35 -0.53 -4.94
N LYS A 32 -2.21 0.12 -6.08
CA LYS A 32 -1.10 1.03 -6.32
C LYS A 32 -1.29 2.27 -5.44
N TRP A 33 -0.28 2.62 -4.64
CA TRP A 33 -0.32 3.81 -3.80
C TRP A 33 -0.35 5.07 -4.68
N TRP A 34 -1.28 5.97 -4.37
CA TRP A 34 -1.36 7.29 -4.98
C TRP A 34 -1.00 8.32 -3.92
N ARG A 35 -0.02 9.16 -4.21
CA ARG A 35 0.40 10.26 -3.35
C ARG A 35 0.52 11.55 -4.14
N GLY A 36 0.08 12.66 -3.53
CA GLY A 36 0.25 14.00 -4.09
C GLY A 36 1.71 14.44 -4.12
N GLU A 37 2.43 14.24 -3.02
CA GLU A 37 3.84 14.61 -2.85
C GLU A 37 4.69 13.39 -2.46
N SER A 38 5.92 13.29 -2.98
CA SER A 38 6.74 12.08 -2.79
C SER A 38 7.29 11.90 -1.36
N HIS A 39 7.47 12.98 -0.61
CA HIS A 39 8.14 12.96 0.70
C HIS A 39 7.24 13.40 1.85
N VAL A 40 5.96 13.62 1.56
CA VAL A 40 4.94 14.00 2.53
C VAL A 40 3.77 13.06 2.32
N VAL A 41 3.27 12.47 3.41
CA VAL A 41 2.01 11.73 3.39
C VAL A 41 0.94 12.68 3.94
N ASP A 42 0.04 13.11 3.08
CA ASP A 42 -1.06 14.01 3.44
C ASP A 42 -2.31 13.21 3.86
N VAL A 43 -3.24 13.86 4.58
CA VAL A 43 -4.55 13.31 4.93
C VAL A 43 -5.32 12.88 3.68
N GLU A 44 -5.21 13.63 2.59
CA GLU A 44 -5.89 13.26 1.33
C GLU A 44 -5.32 11.97 0.71
N ASP A 45 -4.04 11.63 0.93
CA ASP A 45 -3.43 10.40 0.41
C ASP A 45 -4.00 9.15 1.11
N VAL A 46 -4.32 9.26 2.40
CA VAL A 46 -4.85 8.15 3.23
C VAL A 46 -6.38 8.13 3.30
N LYS A 47 -7.08 9.08 2.69
CA LYS A 47 -8.54 9.21 2.77
C LYS A 47 -9.28 7.93 2.40
N ARG A 48 -8.83 7.26 1.33
CA ARG A 48 -9.40 5.97 0.86
C ARG A 48 -9.27 4.86 1.90
N ALA A 49 -8.19 4.88 2.69
CA ALA A 49 -7.96 3.92 3.74
C ALA A 49 -8.80 4.24 4.98
N ILE A 50 -8.92 5.52 5.35
CA ILE A 50 -9.75 5.97 6.48
C ILE A 50 -11.23 5.66 6.24
N GLU A 51 -11.73 5.86 5.02
CA GLU A 51 -13.12 5.56 4.64
C GLU A 51 -13.50 4.08 4.80
N GLN A 52 -12.51 3.17 4.83
CA GLN A 52 -12.73 1.75 5.11
C GLN A 52 -12.96 1.45 6.60
N ASN A 53 -12.79 2.43 7.50
CA ASN A 53 -12.89 2.29 8.96
C ASN A 53 -12.07 1.11 9.52
N PRO A 54 -10.73 1.11 9.34
CA PRO A 54 -9.86 0.14 10.00
C PRO A 54 -9.97 0.21 11.53
N GLU A 55 -9.70 -0.92 12.18
CA GLU A 55 -9.58 -1.06 13.65
C GLU A 55 -8.24 -0.58 14.21
#